data_AF-A0A2E0BPK7-F1
#
_entry.id   AF-A0A2E0BPK7-F1
#
_cell.length_a   1.000
_cell.length_b   1.000
_cell.length_c   1.000
_cell.angle_alpha   90.00
_cell.angle_beta   90.00
_cell.angle_gamma   90.00
#
_symmetry.space_group_name_H-M   'P 1'
#
loop_
_entity.id
_entity.type
_entity.pdbx_description
1 polymer ?
#
loop_
_entity_poly.entity_id
_entity_poly.type
_entity_poly.pdbx_seq_one_letter_code
_entity_poly.pdbx_strand_id
1 'polypeptide(L)'
;MESSNPSFNEATKLLAEERFDELPDLFDIPKAVEKFADGNISVSDGEVRYKDEVIHNHVVGRVLDFMRQGLPYKPLVRFLDKLMENPSRRAVNELYAFLEHKAMPLTPDGNFLAYKGVREDYTDWHSGKFSNKVGDVNEMIRNKVCDDANIGCSHGFHAGSLDYARGYGNGGHLMVVEIDPRDVVSVPLDCEQQKLRTAKYKVVAHFEKKLEEPMCDDYGDYDNWEWEDKESSDESYDDGFNAGYEAAKQDLVKLAQKRDAKGRFVK
;
A
#
# COMPACT_ATOMS: atom_id res chain seq x y z
N MET A 1 8.99 6.29 -33.71
CA MET A 1 8.56 6.21 -32.31
C MET A 1 9.82 6.09 -31.47
N GLU A 2 10.04 6.93 -30.47
CA GLU A 2 11.19 6.77 -29.57
C GLU A 2 10.99 5.54 -28.66
N SER A 3 12.07 4.92 -28.21
CA SER A 3 12.03 3.75 -27.30
C SER A 3 11.46 4.07 -25.90
N SER A 4 11.32 5.35 -25.60
CA SER A 4 10.65 5.89 -24.40
C SER A 4 9.12 5.90 -24.50
N ASN A 5 8.54 5.64 -25.69
CA ASN A 5 7.10 5.65 -25.88
C ASN A 5 6.44 4.42 -25.23
N PRO A 6 5.36 4.57 -24.43
CA PRO A 6 4.69 3.45 -23.77
C PRO A 6 4.23 2.33 -24.71
N SER A 7 3.84 2.69 -25.94
CA SER A 7 3.40 1.75 -26.96
C SER A 7 4.53 1.15 -27.78
N PHE A 8 5.80 1.47 -27.48
CA PHE A 8 6.96 0.94 -28.20
C PHE A 8 7.08 -0.58 -28.08
N ASN A 9 6.84 -1.13 -26.89
CA ASN A 9 6.87 -2.58 -26.67
C ASN A 9 5.73 -3.29 -27.40
N GLU A 10 4.52 -2.71 -27.38
CA GLU A 10 3.35 -3.22 -28.11
C GLU A 10 3.58 -3.16 -29.63
N ALA A 11 4.16 -2.07 -30.13
CA ALA A 11 4.50 -1.91 -31.55
C ALA A 11 5.55 -2.93 -32.01
N THR A 12 6.55 -3.22 -31.17
CA THR A 12 7.57 -4.24 -31.44
C THR A 12 6.94 -5.63 -31.52
N LYS A 13 5.94 -5.90 -30.67
CA LYS A 13 5.19 -7.16 -30.67
C LYS A 13 4.30 -7.29 -31.91
N LEU A 14 3.54 -6.25 -32.29
CA LEU A 14 2.71 -6.27 -33.50
C LEU A 14 3.55 -6.41 -34.78
N LEU A 15 4.75 -5.81 -34.81
CA LEU A 15 5.71 -5.99 -35.90
C LEU A 15 6.20 -7.44 -36.00
N ALA A 16 6.48 -8.09 -34.87
CA ALA A 16 6.90 -9.50 -34.84
C ALA A 16 5.78 -10.48 -35.22
N GLU A 17 4.53 -10.10 -34.99
CA GLU A 17 3.33 -10.89 -35.32
C GLU A 17 2.76 -10.58 -36.72
N GLU A 18 3.43 -9.75 -37.52
CA GLU A 18 3.00 -9.31 -38.86
C GLU A 18 1.60 -8.64 -38.89
N ARG A 19 1.14 -8.08 -37.76
CA ARG A 19 -0.15 -7.41 -37.61
C ARG A 19 -0.04 -5.93 -37.95
N PHE A 20 0.34 -5.65 -39.20
CA PHE A 20 0.66 -4.29 -39.63
C PHE A 20 -0.52 -3.32 -39.62
N ASP A 21 -1.75 -3.85 -39.75
CA ASP A 21 -2.98 -3.05 -39.81
C ASP A 21 -3.30 -2.35 -38.47
N GLU A 22 -2.75 -2.85 -37.36
CA GLU A 22 -2.98 -2.34 -36.00
C GLU A 22 -1.88 -1.39 -35.53
N LEU A 23 -0.77 -1.28 -36.29
CA LEU A 23 0.31 -0.34 -35.99
C LEU A 23 -0.13 1.14 -35.99
N PRO A 24 -0.94 1.63 -36.95
CA PRO A 24 -1.35 3.03 -36.99
C PRO A 24 -2.04 3.51 -35.71
N ASP A 25 -2.81 2.63 -35.05
CA ASP A 25 -3.52 2.93 -33.81
C ASP A 25 -2.53 3.20 -32.65
N LEU A 26 -1.37 2.54 -32.67
CA LEU A 26 -0.29 2.81 -31.72
C LEU A 26 0.44 4.13 -31.98
N PHE A 27 0.30 4.75 -33.15
CA PHE A 27 0.87 6.06 -33.43
C PHE A 27 -0.10 7.22 -33.11
N ASP A 28 -1.38 6.94 -32.84
CA ASP A 28 -2.42 7.93 -32.52
C ASP A 28 -2.72 8.03 -31.00
N ILE A 29 -1.72 7.73 -30.16
CA ILE A 29 -1.78 7.84 -28.68
C ILE A 29 -2.27 9.21 -28.17
N PRO A 30 -2.04 10.37 -28.84
CA PRO A 30 -2.58 11.64 -28.35
C PRO A 30 -4.12 11.70 -28.28
N LYS A 31 -4.85 10.77 -28.90
CA LYS A 31 -6.33 10.72 -28.87
C LYS A 31 -6.94 9.59 -28.03
N ALA A 32 -6.13 8.66 -27.53
CA ALA A 32 -6.62 7.45 -26.85
C ALA A 32 -6.81 7.64 -25.34
N VAL A 33 -7.38 8.78 -24.92
CA VAL A 33 -8.04 8.81 -23.62
C VAL A 33 -9.51 8.55 -23.89
N GLU A 34 -9.92 7.29 -23.74
CA GLU A 34 -11.31 6.89 -23.86
C GLU A 34 -12.21 7.86 -23.08
N LYS A 35 -13.36 8.21 -23.67
CA LYS A 35 -14.41 8.92 -22.93
C LYS A 35 -14.80 8.06 -21.74
N PHE A 36 -14.35 8.46 -20.57
CA PHE A 36 -14.55 7.74 -19.32
C PHE A 36 -15.36 8.62 -18.37
N ALA A 37 -16.27 8.00 -17.64
CA ALA A 37 -17.00 8.64 -16.55
C ALA A 37 -17.19 7.64 -15.40
N ASP A 38 -16.82 8.03 -14.19
CA ASP A 38 -17.07 7.30 -12.95
C ASP A 38 -17.25 8.30 -11.82
N GLY A 39 -18.40 8.20 -11.13
CA GLY A 39 -18.83 9.21 -10.17
C GLY A 39 -19.00 10.60 -10.81
N ASN A 40 -18.43 11.62 -10.18
CA ASN A 40 -18.45 12.99 -10.71
C ASN A 40 -17.27 13.31 -11.64
N ILE A 41 -16.39 12.34 -11.89
CA ILE A 41 -15.21 12.52 -12.72
C ILE A 41 -15.50 12.06 -14.15
N SER A 42 -15.18 12.91 -15.11
CA SER A 42 -15.16 12.55 -16.52
C SER A 42 -13.81 12.88 -17.16
N VAL A 43 -13.42 12.07 -18.13
CA VAL A 43 -12.18 12.25 -18.88
C VAL A 43 -12.51 12.25 -20.36
N SER A 44 -12.12 13.32 -21.06
CA SER A 44 -12.36 13.50 -22.49
C SER A 44 -11.34 14.47 -23.07
N ASP A 45 -10.89 14.24 -24.29
CA ASP A 45 -9.99 15.15 -25.04
C ASP A 45 -8.71 15.50 -24.27
N GLY A 46 -8.21 14.55 -23.46
CA GLY A 46 -7.03 14.74 -22.62
C GLY A 46 -7.24 15.63 -21.39
N GLU A 47 -8.47 16.04 -21.11
CA GLU A 47 -8.87 16.79 -19.92
C GLU A 47 -9.61 15.91 -18.93
N VAL A 48 -9.43 16.19 -17.64
CA VAL A 48 -10.22 15.60 -16.55
C VAL A 48 -11.14 16.69 -15.99
N ARG A 49 -12.42 16.36 -15.82
CA ARG A 49 -13.45 17.26 -15.29
C ARG A 49 -14.07 16.67 -14.03
N TYR A 50 -14.38 17.52 -13.06
CA TYR A 50 -15.21 17.21 -11.90
C TYR A 50 -16.48 18.05 -11.96
N LYS A 51 -17.67 17.42 -12.03
CA LYS A 51 -18.97 18.13 -12.16
C LYS A 51 -18.94 19.21 -13.26
N ASP A 52 -18.45 18.84 -14.43
CA ASP A 52 -18.29 19.68 -15.64
C ASP A 52 -17.16 20.73 -15.63
N GLU A 53 -16.52 20.97 -14.47
CA GLU A 53 -15.38 21.89 -14.36
C GLU A 53 -14.06 21.18 -14.64
N VAL A 54 -13.22 21.76 -15.50
CA VAL A 54 -11.88 21.25 -15.77
C VAL A 54 -11.02 21.42 -14.52
N ILE A 55 -10.37 20.33 -14.11
CA ILE A 55 -9.47 20.33 -12.96
C ILE A 55 -8.02 20.14 -13.41
N HIS A 56 -7.13 20.95 -12.83
CA HIS A 56 -5.69 20.89 -13.06
C HIS A 56 -4.99 20.62 -11.73
N ASN A 57 -4.50 19.41 -11.55
CA ASN A 57 -3.69 19.02 -10.39
C ASN A 57 -2.76 17.84 -10.74
N HIS A 58 -1.82 17.51 -9.84
CA HIS A 58 -0.86 16.42 -10.06
C HIS A 58 -1.52 15.04 -10.16
N VAL A 59 -2.66 14.83 -9.49
CA VAL A 59 -3.43 13.58 -9.55
C VAL A 59 -4.03 13.37 -10.94
N VAL A 60 -4.51 14.44 -11.59
CA VAL A 60 -5.03 14.43 -12.97
C VAL A 60 -3.96 13.95 -13.95
N GLY A 61 -2.72 14.46 -13.84
CA GLY A 61 -1.60 13.97 -14.66
C GLY A 61 -1.39 12.47 -14.50
N ARG A 62 -1.36 11.99 -13.25
CA ARG A 62 -1.19 10.56 -12.94
C ARG A 62 -2.35 9.70 -13.46
N VAL A 63 -3.60 10.19 -13.39
CA VAL A 63 -4.77 9.50 -13.97
C VAL A 63 -4.61 9.36 -15.48
N LEU A 64 -4.31 10.46 -16.17
CA LEU A 64 -4.13 10.45 -17.63
C LEU A 64 -2.97 9.54 -18.04
N ASP A 65 -1.87 9.55 -17.30
CA ASP A 65 -0.72 8.69 -17.58
C ASP A 65 -1.04 7.22 -17.39
N PHE A 66 -1.78 6.86 -16.34
CA PHE A 66 -2.23 5.49 -16.13
C PHE A 66 -3.20 5.04 -17.24
N MET A 67 -4.12 5.91 -17.66
CA MET A 67 -5.02 5.61 -18.78
C MET A 67 -4.25 5.39 -20.08
N ARG A 68 -3.31 6.28 -20.43
CA ARG A 68 -2.47 6.17 -21.63
C ARG A 68 -1.60 4.92 -21.66
N GLN A 69 -1.15 4.46 -20.49
CA GLN A 69 -0.32 3.27 -20.33
C GLN A 69 -1.14 1.98 -20.17
N GLY A 70 -2.47 2.05 -20.19
CA GLY A 70 -3.35 0.90 -19.94
C GLY A 70 -3.25 0.34 -18.51
N LEU A 71 -2.75 1.13 -17.55
CA LEU A 71 -2.60 0.75 -16.15
C LEU A 71 -3.92 0.91 -15.37
N PRO A 72 -4.09 0.21 -14.23
CA PRO A 72 -5.29 0.34 -13.40
C PRO A 72 -5.51 1.77 -12.84
N TYR A 73 -6.36 2.56 -13.50
CA TYR A 73 -6.61 3.96 -13.14
C TYR A 73 -7.85 4.20 -12.24
N LYS A 74 -8.78 3.24 -12.17
CA LYS A 74 -10.04 3.39 -11.41
C LYS A 74 -9.85 3.81 -9.93
N PRO A 75 -8.88 3.26 -9.18
CA PRO A 75 -8.61 3.73 -7.81
C PRO A 75 -8.22 5.21 -7.75
N LEU A 76 -7.45 5.70 -8.72
CA LEU A 76 -7.03 7.11 -8.79
C LEU A 76 -8.22 8.03 -9.08
N VAL A 77 -9.11 7.62 -9.97
CA VAL A 77 -10.33 8.39 -10.29
C VAL A 77 -11.23 8.49 -9.06
N ARG A 78 -11.50 7.37 -8.37
CA ARG A 78 -12.33 7.36 -7.15
C ARG A 78 -11.70 8.17 -6.02
N PHE A 79 -10.38 8.10 -5.90
CA PHE A 79 -9.62 8.94 -4.98
C PHE A 79 -9.83 10.42 -5.31
N LEU A 80 -9.73 10.79 -6.59
CA LEU A 80 -9.92 12.16 -7.05
C LEU A 80 -11.35 12.66 -6.82
N ASP A 81 -12.36 11.83 -7.08
CA ASP A 81 -13.77 12.14 -6.79
C ASP A 81 -13.97 12.45 -5.29
N LYS A 82 -13.51 11.54 -4.41
CA LYS A 82 -13.54 11.74 -2.95
C LYS A 82 -12.74 12.96 -2.51
N LEU A 83 -11.59 13.20 -3.10
CA LEU A 83 -10.78 14.37 -2.79
C LEU A 83 -11.54 15.66 -3.10
N MET A 84 -12.18 15.73 -4.26
CA MET A 84 -12.99 16.88 -4.66
C MET A 84 -14.30 17.03 -3.86
N GLU A 85 -14.73 16.00 -3.14
CA GLU A 85 -15.82 16.09 -2.15
C GLU A 85 -15.38 16.65 -0.79
N ASN A 86 -14.07 16.79 -0.55
CA ASN A 86 -13.59 17.33 0.72
C ASN A 86 -14.05 18.79 0.90
N PRO A 87 -14.71 19.15 2.02
CA PRO A 87 -15.27 20.49 2.22
C PRO A 87 -14.19 21.57 2.38
N SER A 88 -12.93 21.20 2.62
CA SER A 88 -11.82 22.13 2.77
C SER A 88 -11.00 22.22 1.49
N ARG A 89 -11.15 23.32 0.75
CA ARG A 89 -10.30 23.63 -0.41
C ARG A 89 -8.80 23.64 -0.06
N ARG A 90 -8.46 24.01 1.18
CA ARG A 90 -7.09 23.94 1.68
C ARG A 90 -6.61 22.50 1.76
N ALA A 91 -7.38 21.62 2.40
CA ALA A 91 -7.04 20.20 2.53
C ALA A 91 -6.90 19.53 1.17
N VAL A 92 -7.75 19.89 0.20
CA VAL A 92 -7.65 19.43 -1.19
C VAL A 92 -6.28 19.78 -1.79
N ASN A 93 -5.88 21.05 -1.71
CA ASN A 93 -4.60 21.52 -2.25
C ASN A 93 -3.40 20.90 -1.52
N GLU A 94 -3.47 20.80 -0.21
CA GLU A 94 -2.42 20.24 0.64
C GLU A 94 -2.22 18.74 0.41
N LEU A 95 -3.31 17.99 0.29
CA LEU A 95 -3.25 16.54 0.05
C LEU A 95 -2.75 16.22 -1.36
N TYR A 96 -2.98 17.10 -2.35
CA TYR A 96 -2.34 16.98 -3.66
C TYR A 96 -0.81 16.96 -3.54
N ALA A 97 -0.24 17.93 -2.81
CA ALA A 97 1.21 18.02 -2.63
C ALA A 97 1.77 16.86 -1.79
N PHE A 98 1.05 16.47 -0.73
CA PHE A 98 1.45 15.36 0.15
C PHE A 98 1.66 14.05 -0.63
N LEU A 99 0.75 13.73 -1.56
CA LEU A 99 0.80 12.49 -2.35
C LEU A 99 1.78 12.53 -3.53
N GLU A 100 2.28 13.71 -3.89
CA GLU A 100 3.38 13.83 -4.84
C GLU A 100 4.70 13.38 -4.20
N HIS A 101 4.90 13.72 -2.93
CA HIS A 101 6.12 13.43 -2.20
C HIS A 101 6.13 12.07 -1.48
N LYS A 102 4.96 11.50 -1.20
CA LYS A 102 4.81 10.26 -0.44
C LYS A 102 3.94 9.30 -1.25
N ALA A 103 4.55 8.25 -1.80
CA ALA A 103 3.84 7.21 -2.56
C ALA A 103 2.96 6.36 -1.63
N MET A 104 1.79 6.89 -1.26
CA MET A 104 0.83 6.19 -0.42
C MET A 104 0.00 5.22 -1.28
N PRO A 105 -0.11 3.94 -0.90
CA PRO A 105 -0.94 2.99 -1.64
C PRO A 105 -2.41 3.40 -1.64
N LEU A 106 -3.06 3.34 -2.80
CA LEU A 106 -4.50 3.52 -2.92
C LEU A 106 -5.23 2.18 -2.80
N THR A 107 -6.37 2.22 -2.13
CA THR A 107 -7.34 1.13 -2.07
C THR A 107 -8.22 1.13 -3.32
N PRO A 108 -8.86 0.01 -3.68
CA PRO A 108 -9.80 -0.05 -4.81
C PRO A 108 -10.94 0.98 -4.74
N ASP A 109 -11.33 1.39 -3.54
CA ASP A 109 -12.42 2.34 -3.29
C ASP A 109 -11.96 3.81 -3.32
N GLY A 110 -10.69 4.08 -3.62
CA GLY A 110 -10.15 5.45 -3.67
C GLY A 110 -9.82 6.05 -2.29
N ASN A 111 -9.78 5.24 -1.23
CA ASN A 111 -9.10 5.61 0.01
C ASN A 111 -7.59 5.39 -0.13
N PHE A 112 -6.79 5.92 0.78
CA PHE A 112 -5.35 5.68 0.81
C PHE A 112 -4.91 5.07 2.14
N LEU A 113 -3.84 4.28 2.09
CA LEU A 113 -3.23 3.70 3.27
C LEU A 113 -2.17 4.65 3.84
N ALA A 114 -2.12 4.77 5.15
CA ALA A 114 -1.12 5.52 5.89
C ALA A 114 -0.66 4.77 7.14
N TYR A 115 0.36 5.30 7.80
CA TYR A 115 0.96 4.67 8.97
C TYR A 115 0.72 5.49 10.22
N LYS A 116 0.47 4.79 11.33
CA LYS A 116 0.19 5.40 12.63
C LYS A 116 0.91 4.66 13.74
N GLY A 117 1.81 5.35 14.45
CA GLY A 117 2.38 4.86 15.70
C GLY A 117 1.36 4.97 16.84
N VAL A 118 1.29 3.93 17.67
CA VAL A 118 0.40 3.81 18.83
C VAL A 118 1.17 3.22 20.02
N ARG A 119 0.61 3.32 21.22
CA ARG A 119 1.20 2.76 22.44
C ARG A 119 1.14 1.22 22.42
N GLU A 120 1.86 0.59 23.34
CA GLU A 120 1.85 -0.87 23.54
C GLU A 120 0.44 -1.43 23.81
N ASP A 121 -0.42 -0.68 24.49
CA ASP A 121 -1.82 -1.05 24.73
C ASP A 121 -2.77 -0.76 23.54
N TYR A 122 -2.21 -0.42 22.37
CA TYR A 122 -2.90 -0.01 21.15
C TYR A 122 -3.67 1.32 21.26
N THR A 123 -3.48 2.11 22.30
CA THR A 123 -4.11 3.43 22.40
C THR A 123 -3.29 4.53 21.73
N ASP A 124 -3.94 5.64 21.37
CA ASP A 124 -3.26 6.79 20.79
C ASP A 124 -2.28 7.47 21.77
N TRP A 125 -1.16 7.97 21.24
CA TRP A 125 -0.12 8.58 22.07
C TRP A 125 -0.57 9.80 22.89
N HIS A 126 -1.48 10.61 22.34
CA HIS A 126 -1.81 11.90 22.95
C HIS A 126 -2.85 11.78 24.07
N SER A 127 -3.96 11.09 23.81
CA SER A 127 -5.07 10.99 24.76
C SER A 127 -5.12 9.69 25.54
N GLY A 128 -4.57 8.60 25.00
CA GLY A 128 -4.67 7.26 25.57
C GLY A 128 -6.11 6.74 25.63
N LYS A 129 -7.01 7.27 24.79
CA LYS A 129 -8.46 6.97 24.85
C LYS A 129 -8.96 6.22 23.62
N PHE A 130 -8.33 6.44 22.46
CA PHE A 130 -8.77 5.84 21.21
C PHE A 130 -8.00 4.55 20.98
N SER A 131 -8.71 3.41 20.93
CA SER A 131 -8.11 2.14 20.56
C SER A 131 -7.80 2.11 19.07
N ASN A 132 -6.69 1.48 18.71
CA ASN A 132 -6.22 1.31 17.34
C ASN A 132 -5.94 -0.16 17.05
N LYS A 133 -6.80 -1.06 17.53
CA LYS A 133 -6.73 -2.46 17.15
C LYS A 133 -7.25 -2.61 15.72
N VAL A 134 -6.80 -3.66 15.05
CA VAL A 134 -7.25 -3.94 13.68
C VAL A 134 -8.77 -4.08 13.65
N GLY A 135 -9.41 -3.34 12.73
CA GLY A 135 -10.86 -3.25 12.62
C GLY A 135 -11.47 -2.00 13.24
N ASP A 136 -10.76 -1.32 14.15
CA ASP A 136 -11.28 -0.12 14.82
C ASP A 136 -11.47 1.03 13.81
N VAL A 137 -12.55 1.78 13.99
CA VAL A 137 -12.84 3.01 13.26
C VAL A 137 -12.86 4.15 14.26
N ASN A 138 -11.91 5.08 14.11
CA ASN A 138 -11.80 6.25 14.96
C ASN A 138 -12.33 7.47 14.22
N GLU A 139 -13.24 8.20 14.85
CA GLU A 139 -13.93 9.35 14.27
C GLU A 139 -14.09 10.45 15.31
N MET A 140 -13.92 11.70 14.88
CA MET A 140 -14.27 12.89 15.63
C MET A 140 -14.96 13.91 14.73
N ILE A 141 -15.74 14.81 15.31
CA ILE A 141 -16.36 15.89 14.55
C ILE A 141 -15.26 16.71 13.88
N ARG A 142 -15.36 16.90 12.56
CA ARG A 142 -14.33 17.58 11.74
C ARG A 142 -13.88 18.93 12.29
N ASN A 143 -14.81 19.72 12.83
CA ASN A 143 -14.52 21.04 13.41
C ASN A 143 -13.71 21.00 14.73
N LYS A 144 -13.43 19.80 15.26
CA LYS A 144 -12.48 19.59 16.36
C LYS A 144 -11.06 19.40 15.85
N VAL A 145 -10.86 19.10 14.57
CA VAL A 145 -9.52 18.94 14.01
C VAL A 145 -8.98 20.31 13.61
N CYS A 146 -7.71 20.56 13.93
CA CYS A 146 -7.03 21.79 13.55
C CYS A 146 -6.76 21.82 12.03
N ASP A 147 -7.22 22.88 11.38
CA ASP A 147 -7.08 23.14 9.95
C ASP A 147 -5.92 24.09 9.60
N ASP A 148 -5.22 24.61 10.62
CA ASP A 148 -4.03 25.45 10.43
C ASP A 148 -2.77 24.60 10.23
N ALA A 149 -2.36 24.45 8.96
CA ALA A 149 -1.17 23.70 8.56
C ALA A 149 0.16 24.26 9.09
N ASN A 150 0.19 25.50 9.60
CA ASN A 150 1.39 26.07 10.22
C ASN A 150 1.63 25.52 11.64
N ILE A 151 0.61 24.91 12.26
CA ILE A 151 0.73 24.30 13.57
C ILE A 151 1.02 22.81 13.39
N GLY A 152 2.24 22.41 13.75
CA GLY A 152 2.71 21.05 13.50
C GLY A 152 2.01 19.96 14.31
N CYS A 153 2.00 20.10 15.64
CA CYS A 153 1.32 19.18 16.55
C CYS A 153 0.09 19.88 17.14
N SER A 154 -1.11 19.51 16.67
CA SER A 154 -2.36 20.11 17.15
C SER A 154 -3.47 19.07 17.27
N HIS A 155 -4.68 19.49 17.64
CA HIS A 155 -5.81 18.60 17.82
C HIS A 155 -6.22 17.94 16.50
N GLY A 156 -6.39 16.62 16.51
CA GLY A 156 -6.70 15.81 15.34
C GLY A 156 -6.08 14.43 15.40
N PHE A 157 -6.58 13.50 14.57
CA PHE A 157 -5.90 12.23 14.38
C PHE A 157 -4.76 12.38 13.39
N HIS A 158 -3.56 11.99 13.82
CA HIS A 158 -2.38 11.97 12.97
C HIS A 158 -2.13 10.59 12.39
N ALA A 159 -1.76 10.59 11.11
CA ALA A 159 -1.19 9.47 10.37
C ALA A 159 -0.21 10.06 9.33
N GLY A 160 0.67 9.25 8.77
CA GLY A 160 1.68 9.76 7.86
C GLY A 160 2.42 8.69 7.08
N SER A 161 3.56 9.07 6.52
CA SER A 161 4.50 8.15 5.89
C SER A 161 5.03 7.13 6.89
N LEU A 162 5.58 6.03 6.37
CA LEU A 162 6.21 5.01 7.18
C LEU A 162 7.36 5.59 8.01
N ASP A 163 8.19 6.44 7.40
CA ASP A 163 9.35 7.05 8.07
C ASP A 163 8.95 7.98 9.22
N TYR A 164 7.88 8.75 9.03
CA TYR A 164 7.33 9.56 10.11
C TYR A 164 6.80 8.70 11.26
N ALA A 165 6.02 7.67 10.94
CA ALA A 165 5.36 6.85 11.94
C ALA A 165 6.32 5.93 12.71
N ARG A 166 7.46 5.54 12.11
CA ARG A 166 8.53 4.77 12.77
C ARG A 166 9.09 5.47 14.02
N GLY A 167 9.24 6.79 13.99
CA GLY A 167 9.71 7.57 15.14
C GLY A 167 8.81 7.44 16.37
N TYR A 168 7.52 7.13 16.18
CA TYR A 168 6.53 6.92 17.24
C TYR A 168 6.23 5.45 17.53
N GLY A 169 6.90 4.52 16.82
CA GLY A 169 6.80 3.07 17.06
C GLY A 169 7.81 2.54 18.09
N ASN A 170 8.84 3.33 18.44
CA ASN A 170 9.86 2.95 19.42
C ASN A 170 9.28 2.91 20.84
N GLY A 171 8.66 1.79 21.19
CA GLY A 171 7.99 1.55 22.48
C GLY A 171 6.50 1.22 22.38
N GLY A 172 5.97 1.01 21.16
CA GLY A 172 4.57 0.62 20.96
C GLY A 172 4.37 -0.17 19.67
N HIS A 173 3.30 0.10 18.94
CA HIS A 173 2.98 -0.57 17.68
C HIS A 173 2.87 0.41 16.51
N LEU A 174 3.17 -0.10 15.32
CA LEU A 174 2.95 0.61 14.08
C LEU A 174 1.75 0.00 13.37
N MET A 175 0.75 0.81 13.08
CA MET A 175 -0.50 0.37 12.46
C MET A 175 -0.61 0.92 11.04
N VAL A 176 -1.21 0.13 10.15
CA VAL A 176 -1.69 0.58 8.84
C VAL A 176 -3.12 1.05 9.00
N VAL A 177 -3.38 2.28 8.56
CA VAL A 177 -4.70 2.90 8.60
C VAL A 177 -5.17 3.25 7.20
N GLU A 178 -6.45 3.07 6.94
CA GLU A 178 -7.14 3.49 5.73
C GLU A 178 -7.85 4.82 5.98
N ILE A 179 -7.63 5.79 5.12
CA ILE A 179 -8.14 7.16 5.26
C ILE A 179 -8.90 7.56 4.00
N ASP A 180 -10.10 8.09 4.21
CA ASP A 180 -10.90 8.70 3.15
C ASP A 180 -10.40 10.14 2.89
N PRO A 181 -10.10 10.51 1.64
CA PRO A 181 -9.67 11.87 1.30
C PRO A 181 -10.63 12.97 1.77
N ARG A 182 -11.92 12.67 1.94
CA ARG A 182 -12.96 13.60 2.44
C ARG A 182 -12.75 13.98 3.90
N ASP A 183 -12.15 13.07 4.66
CA ASP A 183 -11.96 13.22 6.10
C ASP A 183 -10.64 13.92 6.46
N VAL A 184 -9.73 14.11 5.50
CA VAL A 184 -8.49 14.86 5.69
C VAL A 184 -8.79 16.33 5.93
N VAL A 185 -8.18 16.92 6.95
CA VAL A 185 -8.45 18.29 7.41
C VAL A 185 -7.32 19.24 7.07
N SER A 186 -6.08 18.79 7.24
CA SER A 186 -4.89 19.54 6.86
C SER A 186 -3.66 18.65 6.79
N VAL A 187 -2.66 19.08 6.03
CA VAL A 187 -1.32 18.49 5.97
C VAL A 187 -0.35 19.51 6.59
N PRO A 188 0.09 19.29 7.85
CA PRO A 188 1.06 20.18 8.47
C PRO A 188 2.32 20.37 7.63
N LEU A 189 2.85 21.60 7.62
CA LEU A 189 4.06 21.96 6.87
C LEU A 189 5.35 21.53 7.58
N ASP A 190 5.26 21.20 8.87
CA ASP A 190 6.39 20.63 9.61
C ASP A 190 6.64 19.18 9.21
N CYS A 191 7.83 18.68 9.54
CA CYS A 191 8.26 17.32 9.21
C CYS A 191 8.20 17.00 7.70
N GLU A 192 8.53 17.96 6.83
CA GLU A 192 8.56 17.80 5.37
C GLU A 192 7.24 17.25 4.79
N GLN A 193 6.10 17.66 5.38
CA GLN A 193 4.78 17.16 4.99
C GLN A 193 4.72 15.63 5.01
N GLN A 194 5.30 14.99 6.03
CA GLN A 194 5.26 13.54 6.18
C GLN A 194 4.05 13.05 6.99
N LYS A 195 3.25 13.95 7.56
CA LYS A 195 2.05 13.64 8.33
C LYS A 195 0.85 14.44 7.83
N LEU A 196 -0.34 13.96 8.17
CA LEU A 196 -1.61 14.65 7.96
C LEU A 196 -2.47 14.59 9.22
N ARG A 197 -3.48 15.45 9.25
CA ARG A 197 -4.57 15.43 10.23
C ARG A 197 -5.87 15.00 9.55
N THR A 198 -6.54 14.00 10.11
CA THR A 198 -7.84 13.51 9.63
C THR A 198 -8.88 13.52 10.76
N ALA A 199 -10.15 13.67 10.38
CA ALA A 199 -11.29 13.51 11.27
C ALA A 199 -11.68 12.04 11.48
N LYS A 200 -11.36 11.17 10.52
CA LYS A 200 -11.74 9.75 10.54
C LYS A 200 -10.70 8.87 9.85
N TYR A 201 -10.53 7.66 10.37
CA TYR A 201 -9.74 6.59 9.74
C TYR A 201 -10.18 5.23 10.27
N LYS A 202 -9.82 4.18 9.54
CA LYS A 202 -9.99 2.78 9.93
C LYS A 202 -8.64 2.12 10.10
N VAL A 203 -8.44 1.34 11.16
CA VAL A 203 -7.23 0.53 11.31
C VAL A 203 -7.41 -0.77 10.55
N VAL A 204 -6.53 -1.04 9.59
CA VAL A 204 -6.70 -2.17 8.65
C VAL A 204 -5.69 -3.29 8.86
N ALA A 205 -4.51 -3.00 9.39
CA ALA A 205 -3.51 -4.02 9.67
C ALA A 205 -2.53 -3.57 10.76
N HIS A 206 -1.92 -4.54 11.43
CA HIS A 206 -0.67 -4.33 12.14
C HIS A 206 0.47 -4.28 11.11
N PHE A 207 1.34 -3.29 11.21
CA PHE A 207 2.51 -3.24 10.35
C PHE A 207 3.62 -4.10 10.95
N GLU A 208 3.60 -5.38 10.59
CA GLU A 208 4.70 -6.28 10.88
C GLU A 208 5.79 -6.08 9.81
N LYS A 209 6.94 -5.52 10.20
CA LYS A 209 8.11 -5.56 9.33
C LYS A 209 8.47 -7.04 9.20
N LYS A 210 8.44 -7.59 7.98
CA LYS A 210 9.08 -8.88 7.70
C LYS A 210 10.49 -8.79 8.28
N LEU A 211 10.90 -9.77 9.11
CA LEU A 211 12.29 -9.85 9.56
C LEU A 211 13.15 -9.63 8.32
N GLU A 212 14.04 -8.62 8.37
CA GLU A 212 15.12 -8.59 7.39
C GLU A 212 15.76 -9.98 7.50
N GLU A 213 15.91 -10.66 6.36
CA GLU A 213 16.73 -11.87 6.34
C GLU A 213 17.99 -11.51 7.12
N PRO A 214 18.38 -12.28 8.15
CA PRO A 214 19.62 -11.96 8.82
C PRO A 214 20.68 -11.96 7.72
N MET A 215 21.23 -10.79 7.41
CA MET A 215 22.54 -10.65 6.80
C MET A 215 23.51 -11.17 7.86
N CYS A 216 23.47 -12.49 8.06
CA CYS A 216 24.51 -13.24 8.70
C CYS A 216 25.58 -13.39 7.62
N ASP A 217 26.31 -12.30 7.41
CA ASP A 217 27.51 -12.28 6.58
C ASP A 217 28.65 -13.01 7.31
N ASP A 218 28.48 -13.21 8.62
CA ASP A 218 29.35 -13.93 9.52
C ASP A 218 28.58 -15.14 10.07
N TYR A 219 28.55 -16.22 9.29
CA TYR A 219 28.54 -17.53 9.92
C TYR A 219 29.85 -17.59 10.68
N GLY A 220 29.80 -17.35 11.99
CA GLY A 220 31.00 -17.34 12.83
C GLY A 220 31.89 -18.51 12.43
N ASP A 221 33.11 -18.17 12.05
CA ASP A 221 34.11 -19.12 11.59
C ASP A 221 34.18 -20.25 12.63
N TYR A 222 33.71 -21.44 12.24
CA TYR A 222 33.79 -22.62 13.10
C TYR A 222 35.23 -23.13 13.19
N ASP A 223 36.23 -22.37 12.75
CA ASP A 223 37.64 -22.59 13.04
C ASP A 223 37.99 -22.04 14.43
N ASN A 224 37.57 -22.75 15.47
CA ASN A 224 38.43 -23.19 16.59
C ASN A 224 37.57 -23.73 17.75
N TRP A 225 37.00 -24.92 17.55
CA TRP A 225 36.75 -25.81 18.67
C TRP A 225 37.91 -26.80 18.68
N GLU A 226 38.86 -26.61 19.60
CA GLU A 226 39.76 -27.69 19.97
C GLU A 226 38.90 -28.89 20.37
N TRP A 227 38.88 -29.91 19.52
CA TRP A 227 38.37 -31.23 19.84
C TRP A 227 39.20 -31.76 21.01
N GLU A 228 38.68 -31.66 22.23
CA GLU A 228 39.05 -32.63 23.25
C GLU A 228 38.52 -33.97 22.77
N ASP A 229 39.47 -34.79 22.31
CA ASP A 229 39.32 -36.18 21.91
C ASP A 229 38.53 -36.94 23.00
N LYS A 230 37.22 -37.06 22.80
CA LYS A 230 36.40 -38.05 23.48
C LYS A 230 35.86 -38.98 22.40
N GLU A 231 36.55 -40.11 22.31
CA GLU A 231 36.08 -41.32 21.67
C GLU A 231 34.58 -41.58 21.94
N SER A 232 33.93 -42.21 20.95
CA SER A 232 32.64 -42.92 21.02
C SER A 232 31.38 -42.04 20.98
N SER A 233 30.40 -42.22 20.09
CA SER A 233 30.08 -43.30 19.14
C SER A 233 29.32 -42.71 17.95
N ASP A 234 29.55 -43.32 16.79
CA ASP A 234 28.98 -43.04 15.47
C ASP A 234 27.45 -43.22 15.40
N GLU A 235 26.69 -42.24 15.87
CA GLU A 235 25.28 -42.08 15.49
C GLU A 235 25.17 -40.86 14.58
N SER A 236 25.30 -41.13 13.28
CA SER A 236 25.23 -40.18 12.19
C SER A 236 24.04 -39.22 12.34
N TYR A 237 24.32 -37.92 12.29
CA TYR A 237 23.34 -36.82 12.19
C TYR A 237 22.26 -37.05 11.11
N ASP A 238 22.53 -37.93 10.14
CA ASP A 238 21.61 -38.34 9.09
C ASP A 238 20.38 -39.10 9.64
N ASP A 239 20.50 -39.84 10.74
CA ASP A 239 19.39 -40.60 11.31
C ASP A 239 18.31 -39.71 11.92
N GLY A 240 18.70 -38.62 12.58
CA GLY A 240 17.76 -37.64 13.15
C GLY A 240 16.99 -36.87 12.06
N PHE A 241 17.68 -36.50 10.99
CA PHE A 241 17.08 -35.83 9.83
C PHE A 241 16.12 -36.77 9.09
N ASN A 242 16.55 -38.01 8.85
CA ASN A 242 15.76 -38.99 8.12
C ASN A 242 14.53 -39.43 8.94
N ALA A 243 14.66 -39.58 10.27
CA ALA A 243 13.54 -39.86 11.16
C ALA A 243 12.49 -38.73 11.16
N GLY A 244 12.94 -37.46 11.19
CA GLY A 244 12.05 -36.30 11.09
C GLY A 244 11.34 -36.21 9.73
N TYR A 245 12.06 -36.50 8.64
CA TYR A 245 11.53 -36.48 7.28
C TYR A 245 10.48 -37.58 7.04
N GLU A 246 10.73 -38.80 7.54
CA GLU A 246 9.78 -39.91 7.44
C GLU A 246 8.54 -39.71 8.32
N ALA A 247 8.70 -39.13 9.53
CA ALA A 247 7.57 -38.75 10.36
C ALA A 247 6.65 -37.71 9.66
N ALA A 248 7.25 -36.69 9.03
CA ALA A 248 6.51 -35.67 8.28
C ALA A 248 5.76 -36.25 7.07
N LYS A 249 6.36 -37.22 6.34
CA LYS A 249 5.65 -37.95 5.26
C LYS A 249 4.46 -38.74 5.78
N GLN A 250 4.61 -39.45 6.89
CA GLN A 250 3.52 -40.24 7.46
C GLN A 250 2.36 -39.37 7.93
N ASP A 251 2.64 -38.19 8.49
CA ASP A 251 1.61 -37.24 8.89
C ASP A 251 0.90 -36.60 7.69
N LEU A 252 1.61 -36.32 6.59
CA LEU A 252 1.00 -35.89 5.32
C LEU A 252 0.08 -36.97 4.71
N VAL A 253 0.44 -38.25 4.83
CA VAL A 253 -0.39 -39.38 4.38
C VAL A 253 -1.62 -39.56 5.28
N LYS A 254 -1.53 -39.29 6.59
CA LYS A 254 -2.68 -39.29 7.51
C LYS A 254 -3.63 -38.11 7.27
N LEU A 255 -3.10 -36.96 6.84
CA LEU A 255 -3.87 -35.75 6.49
C LEU A 255 -4.57 -35.84 5.13
N ALA A 256 -4.16 -36.76 4.26
CA ALA A 256 -4.86 -37.09 3.02
C ALA A 256 -6.17 -37.86 3.34
N GLN A 257 -7.18 -37.12 3.78
CA GLN A 257 -8.53 -37.63 3.99
C GLN A 257 -9.04 -38.31 2.71
N LYS A 258 -9.36 -39.62 2.80
CA LYS A 258 -9.92 -40.38 1.69
C LYS A 258 -11.21 -39.70 1.21
N ARG A 259 -11.20 -39.28 -0.04
CA ARG A 259 -12.37 -38.75 -0.75
C ARG A 259 -13.08 -39.90 -1.45
N ASP A 260 -14.41 -39.89 -1.46
CA ASP A 260 -15.17 -40.83 -2.28
C ASP A 260 -15.03 -40.53 -3.78
N ALA A 261 -15.54 -41.41 -4.64
CA ALA A 261 -15.53 -41.22 -6.10
C ALA A 261 -16.29 -39.97 -6.59
N LYS A 262 -16.94 -39.22 -5.68
CA LYS A 262 -17.63 -37.95 -5.93
C LYS A 262 -16.95 -36.77 -5.21
N GLY A 263 -15.73 -36.94 -4.71
CA GLY A 263 -14.89 -35.89 -4.14
C GLY A 263 -15.27 -35.43 -2.74
N ARG A 264 -16.17 -36.11 -2.03
CA ARG A 264 -16.60 -35.74 -0.66
C ARG A 264 -15.71 -36.40 0.38
N PHE A 265 -15.44 -35.68 1.47
CA PHE A 265 -14.72 -36.21 2.62
C PHE A 265 -15.53 -37.33 3.28
N VAL A 266 -14.95 -38.53 3.37
CA VAL A 266 -15.56 -39.65 4.07
C VAL A 266 -15.24 -39.49 5.56
N LYS A 267 -16.27 -39.58 6.41
CA LYS A 267 -16.12 -39.51 7.88
C LYS A 267 -15.29 -40.66 8.42
#